data_AF-A0A3B9KKG2-F1
#
_entry.id   AF-A0A3B9KKG2-F1
#
_cell.length_a   1.000
_cell.length_b   1.000
_cell.length_c   1.000
_cell.angle_alpha   90.00
_cell.angle_beta   90.00
_cell.angle_gamma   90.00
#
_symmetry.space_group_name_H-M   'P 1'
#
loop_
_entity.id
_entity.type
_entity.pdbx_description
1 polymer ?
#
loop_
_entity_poly.entity_id
_entity_poly.type
_entity_poly.pdbx_seq_one_letter_code
_entity_poly.pdbx_strand_id
1 'polypeptide(L)'
;MQKKGTRILLFIVMIAVGTGAGLAYGWLLKPAAAPQEADLSRLRADFKTDLVLMAAEQFAETQDPLLALDELAKVEPQDPYSLLVNAINYAQGVGYQPEDLSKMQALIEAIDPAIYRQWETGHNDGN
;
A
#
# COMPACT_ATOMS: atom_id res chain seq x y z
N MET A 1 -12.51 -42.03 -46.82
CA MET A 1 -12.87 -41.63 -45.44
C MET A 1 -11.83 -40.64 -44.90
N GLN A 2 -11.94 -39.34 -45.21
CA GLN A 2 -11.07 -38.30 -44.65
C GLN A 2 -11.75 -36.94 -44.77
N LYS A 3 -12.67 -36.58 -43.85
CA LYS A 3 -13.26 -35.22 -43.84
C LYS A 3 -13.59 -34.67 -42.44
N LYS A 4 -13.61 -35.50 -41.40
CA LYS A 4 -13.99 -35.06 -40.03
C LYS A 4 -12.80 -34.52 -39.22
N GLY A 5 -11.66 -35.23 -39.20
CA GLY A 5 -10.49 -34.84 -38.39
C GLY A 5 -9.86 -33.50 -38.80
N THR A 6 -9.71 -33.24 -40.09
CA THR A 6 -9.13 -31.98 -40.60
C THR A 6 -9.99 -30.76 -40.26
N ARG A 7 -11.32 -30.91 -40.26
CA ARG A 7 -12.24 -29.82 -39.88
C ARG A 7 -12.14 -29.48 -38.41
N ILE A 8 -12.01 -30.50 -37.56
CA ILE A 8 -11.83 -30.33 -36.12
C ILE A 8 -10.46 -29.70 -35.81
N LEU A 9 -9.40 -30.14 -36.51
CA LEU A 9 -8.07 -29.55 -36.38
C LEU A 9 -8.07 -28.06 -36.76
N LEU A 10 -8.65 -27.73 -37.92
CA LEU A 10 -8.76 -26.34 -38.38
C LEU A 10 -9.59 -25.48 -37.42
N PHE A 11 -10.65 -26.05 -36.83
CA PHE A 11 -11.45 -25.38 -35.82
C PHE A 11 -10.63 -25.04 -34.56
N ILE A 12 -9.85 -25.99 -34.04
CA ILE A 12 -8.97 -25.77 -32.89
C ILE A 12 -7.89 -24.73 -33.20
N VAL A 13 -7.29 -24.78 -34.39
CA VAL A 13 -6.27 -23.81 -34.82
C VAL A 13 -6.86 -22.40 -34.85
N MET A 14 -8.08 -22.23 -35.38
CA MET A 14 -8.72 -20.91 -35.40
C MET A 14 -9.05 -20.38 -34.01
N ILE A 15 -9.43 -21.24 -33.07
CA ILE A 15 -9.60 -20.85 -31.66
C ILE A 15 -8.27 -20.39 -31.07
N ALA A 16 -7.20 -21.18 -31.26
CA ALA A 16 -5.87 -20.83 -30.74
C ALA A 16 -5.36 -19.49 -31.29
N VAL A 17 -5.58 -19.23 -32.59
CA VAL A 17 -5.25 -17.95 -33.22
C VAL A 17 -6.11 -16.82 -32.64
N GLY A 18 -7.42 -17.02 -32.47
CA GLY A 18 -8.31 -16.02 -31.88
C GLY A 18 -7.95 -15.67 -30.44
N THR A 19 -7.66 -16.68 -29.61
CA THR A 19 -7.23 -16.50 -28.21
C THR A 19 -5.87 -15.83 -28.15
N GLY A 20 -4.90 -16.26 -28.97
CA GLY A 20 -3.58 -15.66 -29.03
C GLY A 20 -3.63 -14.20 -29.46
N ALA A 21 -4.42 -13.88 -30.49
CA ALA A 21 -4.62 -12.51 -30.96
C ALA A 21 -5.33 -11.64 -29.91
N GLY A 22 -6.36 -12.18 -29.24
CA GLY A 22 -7.07 -11.47 -28.17
C GLY A 22 -6.19 -11.15 -26.96
N LEU A 23 -5.36 -12.11 -26.53
CA LEU A 23 -4.39 -11.90 -25.44
C LEU A 23 -3.29 -10.93 -25.83
N ALA A 24 -2.71 -11.06 -27.03
CA ALA A 24 -1.70 -10.13 -27.52
C ALA A 24 -2.26 -8.71 -27.63
N TYR A 25 -3.50 -8.56 -28.08
CA TYR A 25 -4.16 -7.25 -28.15
C TYR A 25 -4.40 -6.67 -26.74
N GLY A 26 -4.95 -7.47 -25.83
CA GLY A 26 -5.23 -7.05 -24.45
C GLY A 26 -3.96 -6.71 -23.66
N TRP A 27 -2.85 -7.39 -23.90
CA TRP A 27 -1.62 -7.17 -23.14
C TRP A 27 -0.71 -6.10 -23.76
N LEU A 28 -0.55 -6.10 -25.09
CA LEU A 28 0.45 -5.26 -25.78
C LEU A 28 -0.12 -3.92 -26.24
N LEU A 29 -1.39 -3.87 -26.67
CA LEU A 29 -2.01 -2.65 -27.20
C LEU A 29 -2.85 -1.91 -26.16
N LYS A 30 -3.47 -2.64 -25.22
CA LYS A 30 -4.25 -2.05 -24.12
C LYS A 30 -3.88 -2.68 -22.77
N PRO A 31 -2.62 -2.58 -22.33
CA PRO A 31 -2.27 -3.01 -20.99
C PRO A 31 -3.24 -2.39 -19.99
N ALA A 32 -3.74 -3.19 -19.05
CA ALA A 32 -4.61 -2.68 -18.00
C ALA A 32 -3.87 -1.52 -17.32
N ALA A 33 -4.43 -0.32 -17.41
CA ALA A 33 -3.84 0.82 -16.73
C ALA A 33 -3.74 0.45 -15.26
N ALA A 34 -2.58 0.72 -14.63
CA ALA A 34 -2.49 0.71 -13.18
C ALA A 34 -3.68 1.52 -12.66
N PRO A 35 -4.41 1.03 -11.64
CA PRO A 35 -5.54 1.76 -11.12
C PRO A 35 -5.07 3.18 -10.80
N GLN A 36 -5.62 4.19 -11.48
CA GLN A 36 -5.31 5.60 -11.22
C GLN A 36 -5.73 6.03 -9.80
N GLU A 37 -6.41 5.13 -9.11
CA GLU A 37 -7.11 5.26 -7.85
C GLU A 37 -6.52 4.34 -6.74
N ALA A 38 -5.26 3.93 -6.88
CA ALA A 38 -4.51 3.15 -5.90
C ALA A 38 -3.76 4.05 -4.89
N ASP A 39 -4.46 5.01 -4.30
CA ASP A 39 -3.90 5.87 -3.26
C ASP A 39 -3.66 5.07 -1.96
N LEU A 40 -2.54 5.33 -1.28
CA LEU A 40 -2.19 4.67 -0.01
C LEU A 40 -3.22 4.96 1.09
N SER A 41 -3.88 6.12 1.02
CA SER A 41 -4.98 6.49 1.91
C SER A 41 -6.18 5.54 1.84
N ARG A 42 -6.32 4.74 0.78
CA ARG A 42 -7.42 3.78 0.59
C ARG A 42 -7.08 2.37 1.04
N LEU A 43 -5.86 2.12 1.54
CA LEU A 43 -5.50 0.82 2.09
C LEU A 43 -6.45 0.46 3.23
N ARG A 44 -6.71 -0.85 3.34
CA ARG A 44 -7.42 -1.42 4.47
C ARG A 44 -6.60 -1.26 5.75
N ALA A 45 -7.30 -1.25 6.88
CA ALA A 45 -6.71 -1.00 8.19
C ALA A 45 -5.55 -1.94 8.55
N ASP A 46 -5.59 -3.21 8.15
CA ASP A 46 -4.50 -4.17 8.31
C ASP A 46 -3.21 -3.67 7.65
N PHE A 47 -3.27 -3.36 6.35
CA PHE A 47 -2.11 -2.88 5.62
C PHE A 47 -1.63 -1.50 6.08
N LYS A 48 -2.55 -0.60 6.45
CA LYS A 48 -2.17 0.69 7.03
C LYS A 48 -1.41 0.49 8.34
N THR A 49 -1.87 -0.43 9.18
CA THR A 49 -1.24 -0.73 10.47
C THR A 49 0.17 -1.30 10.28
N ASP A 50 0.37 -2.16 9.29
CA ASP A 50 1.71 -2.70 8.98
C ASP A 50 2.67 -1.60 8.50
N LEU A 51 2.20 -0.64 7.70
CA LEU A 51 3.02 0.50 7.28
C LEU A 51 3.37 1.42 8.45
N VAL A 52 2.44 1.62 9.38
CA VAL A 52 2.69 2.35 10.63
C VAL A 52 3.73 1.62 11.48
N LEU A 53 3.65 0.29 11.56
CA LEU A 53 4.66 -0.51 12.27
C LEU A 53 6.04 -0.37 11.62
N MET A 54 6.14 -0.37 10.30
CA MET A 54 7.42 -0.12 9.60
C MET A 54 7.99 1.27 9.94
N ALA A 55 7.15 2.31 9.99
CA ALA A 55 7.59 3.65 10.41
C ALA A 55 8.04 3.67 11.88
N ALA A 56 7.35 2.94 12.76
CA ALA A 56 7.74 2.81 14.17
C ALA A 56 9.03 2.01 14.36
N GLU A 57 9.28 0.98 13.55
CA GLU A 57 10.54 0.24 13.51
C GLU A 57 11.69 1.13 13.05
N GLN A 58 11.49 1.89 11.98
CA GLN A 58 12.48 2.85 11.50
C GLN A 58 12.78 3.90 12.58
N PHE A 59 11.75 4.43 13.25
CA PHE A 59 11.93 5.34 14.39
C PHE A 59 12.75 4.71 15.52
N ALA A 60 12.52 3.44 15.84
CA ALA A 60 13.27 2.75 16.88
C ALA A 60 14.79 2.74 16.57
N GLU A 61 15.16 2.67 15.30
CA GLU A 61 16.56 2.71 14.83
C GLU A 61 17.12 4.13 14.72
N THR A 62 16.34 5.07 14.17
CA THR A 62 16.82 6.44 13.87
C THR A 62 16.66 7.42 15.03
N GLN A 63 15.71 7.17 15.92
CA GLN A 63 15.25 8.09 16.97
C GLN A 63 14.82 9.47 16.41
N ASP A 64 14.37 9.50 15.16
CA ASP A 64 13.93 10.72 14.46
C ASP A 64 12.40 10.72 14.26
N PRO A 65 11.63 11.44 15.10
CA PRO A 65 10.18 11.47 14.98
C PRO A 65 9.69 12.30 13.78
N LEU A 66 10.49 13.22 13.24
CA LEU A 66 10.12 14.00 12.05
C LEU A 66 10.18 13.11 10.82
N LEU A 67 11.22 12.29 10.69
CA LEU A 67 11.32 11.29 9.64
C LEU A 67 10.16 10.29 9.69
N ALA A 68 9.78 9.85 10.89
CA ALA A 68 8.65 8.94 11.06
C ALA A 68 7.32 9.60 10.63
N LEU A 69 7.10 10.88 10.97
CA LEU A 69 5.94 11.65 10.49
C LEU A 69 5.91 11.78 8.97
N ASP A 70 7.06 11.96 8.31
CA ASP A 70 7.15 11.98 6.85
C ASP A 70 6.75 10.63 6.22
N GLU A 71 7.16 9.49 6.82
CA GLU A 71 6.73 8.17 6.35
C GLU A 71 5.22 7.95 6.54
N LEU A 72 4.68 8.35 7.70
CA LEU A 72 3.25 8.28 7.97
C LEU A 72 2.43 9.15 7.00
N ALA A 73 2.95 10.33 6.64
CA ALA A 73 2.30 11.25 5.72
C ALA A 73 2.26 10.73 4.27
N LYS A 74 3.14 9.79 3.89
CA LYS A 74 3.01 9.10 2.59
C LYS A 74 1.76 8.21 2.55
N VAL A 75 1.31 7.72 3.70
CA VAL A 75 0.14 6.83 3.82
C VAL A 75 -1.15 7.63 4.02
N GLU A 76 -1.13 8.59 4.94
CA GLU A 76 -2.27 9.47 5.23
C GLU A 76 -1.78 10.93 5.31
N PRO A 77 -1.71 11.64 4.16
CA PRO A 77 -1.11 12.97 4.10
C PRO A 77 -1.82 14.03 4.92
N GLN A 78 -3.13 13.87 5.14
CA GLN A 78 -3.93 14.88 5.83
C GLN A 78 -3.76 14.83 7.35
N ASP A 79 -3.57 13.63 7.91
CA ASP A 79 -3.50 13.43 9.35
C ASP A 79 -2.69 12.16 9.70
N PRO A 80 -1.36 12.24 9.58
CA PRO A 80 -0.48 11.11 9.89
C PRO A 80 -0.51 10.73 11.37
N TYR A 81 -0.86 11.67 12.26
CA TYR A 81 -0.97 11.39 13.69
C TYR A 81 -2.20 10.55 14.00
N SER A 82 -3.37 10.89 13.45
CA SER A 82 -4.57 10.06 13.59
C SER A 82 -4.39 8.69 12.96
N LEU A 83 -3.64 8.57 11.85
CA LEU A 83 -3.28 7.27 11.27
C LEU A 83 -2.56 6.39 12.31
N LEU A 84 -1.54 6.92 12.98
CA LEU A 84 -0.78 6.21 14.02
C LEU A 84 -1.66 5.77 15.19
N VAL A 85 -2.52 6.67 15.71
CA VAL A 85 -3.45 6.36 16.79
C VAL A 85 -4.44 5.26 16.39
N ASN A 86 -5.01 5.36 15.19
CA ASN A 86 -5.96 4.37 14.68
C ASN A 86 -5.31 3.01 14.45
N ALA A 87 -4.07 2.98 13.95
CA ALA A 87 -3.30 1.76 13.77
C ALA A 87 -3.03 1.05 15.09
N ILE A 88 -2.66 1.78 16.16
CA ILE A 88 -2.46 1.18 17.49
C ILE A 88 -3.76 0.59 18.04
N ASN A 89 -4.88 1.30 17.92
CA ASN A 89 -6.19 0.80 18.34
C ASN A 89 -6.58 -0.47 17.57
N TYR A 90 -6.35 -0.48 16.25
CA TYR A 90 -6.59 -1.65 15.41
C TYR A 90 -5.70 -2.84 15.81
N ALA A 91 -4.39 -2.60 15.96
CA ALA A 91 -3.39 -3.59 16.33
C ALA A 91 -3.72 -4.26 17.67
N GLN A 92 -4.14 -3.47 18.67
CA GLN A 92 -4.63 -3.99 19.95
C GLN A 92 -5.89 -4.84 19.78
N GLY A 93 -6.84 -4.39 18.96
CA GLY A 93 -8.10 -5.08 18.73
C GLY A 93 -7.96 -6.45 18.04
N VAL A 94 -6.95 -6.61 17.18
CA VAL A 94 -6.69 -7.86 16.43
C VAL A 94 -5.56 -8.71 17.01
N GLY A 95 -4.90 -8.25 18.08
CA GLY A 95 -3.92 -9.03 18.84
C GLY A 95 -2.50 -9.05 18.24
N TYR A 96 -2.00 -7.89 17.79
CA TYR A 96 -0.60 -7.73 17.43
C TYR A 96 0.33 -8.07 18.60
N GLN A 97 1.56 -8.44 18.27
CA GLN A 97 2.55 -8.84 19.25
C GLN A 97 2.89 -7.70 20.22
N PRO A 98 3.11 -7.97 21.53
CA PRO A 98 3.40 -6.94 22.52
C PRO A 98 4.63 -6.09 22.17
N GLU A 99 5.65 -6.71 21.57
CA GLU A 99 6.86 -6.03 21.10
C GLU A 99 6.54 -4.97 20.02
N ASP A 100 5.68 -5.29 19.06
CA ASP A 100 5.32 -4.38 17.97
C ASP A 100 4.41 -3.25 18.47
N LEU A 101 3.47 -3.58 19.36
CA LEU A 101 2.68 -2.58 20.07
C LEU A 101 3.55 -1.61 20.86
N SER A 102 4.63 -2.08 21.50
CA SER A 102 5.54 -1.23 22.25
C SER A 102 6.31 -0.26 21.37
N LYS A 103 6.72 -0.66 20.15
CA LYS A 103 7.40 0.21 19.19
C LYS A 103 6.46 1.33 18.72
N MET A 104 5.22 0.98 18.36
CA MET A 104 4.23 1.97 17.93
C MET A 104 3.87 2.93 19.07
N GLN A 105 3.77 2.45 20.31
CA GLN A 105 3.57 3.30 21.49
C GLN A 105 4.75 4.25 21.72
N ALA A 106 5.99 3.76 21.61
CA ALA A 106 7.17 4.61 21.73
C ALA A 106 7.19 5.74 20.68
N LEU A 107 6.73 5.46 19.45
CA LEU A 107 6.57 6.50 18.43
C LEU A 107 5.50 7.53 18.81
N ILE A 108 4.35 7.09 19.35
CA ILE A 108 3.32 8.02 19.87
C ILE A 108 3.90 8.92 20.96
N GLU A 109 4.66 8.36 21.89
CA GLU A 109 5.24 9.11 23.01
C GLU A 109 6.29 10.12 22.56
N ALA A 110 7.02 9.82 21.48
CA ALA A 110 8.01 10.71 20.90
C ALA A 110 7.40 11.88 20.10
N ILE A 111 6.20 11.72 19.56
CA ILE A 111 5.49 12.77 18.81
C ILE A 111 4.68 13.63 19.79
N ASP A 112 5.35 14.61 20.38
CA ASP A 112 4.69 15.62 21.19
C ASP A 112 4.08 16.77 20.35
N PRO A 113 3.23 17.64 20.93
CA PRO A 113 2.64 18.76 20.20
C PRO A 113 3.63 19.81 19.66
N ALA A 114 4.87 19.86 20.16
CA ALA A 114 5.90 20.74 19.63
C ALA A 114 6.54 20.13 18.37
N ILE A 115 6.87 18.83 18.42
CA ILE A 115 7.38 18.07 17.27
C ILE A 115 6.36 18.04 16.13
N TYR A 116 5.09 17.77 16.42
CA TYR A 116 4.06 17.75 15.39
C TYR A 116 3.90 19.12 14.69
N ARG A 117 3.91 20.22 15.46
CA ARG A 117 3.85 21.58 14.89
C ARG A 117 5.10 21.93 14.08
N GLN A 118 6.27 21.48 14.53
CA GLN A 118 7.51 21.64 13.79
C GLN A 118 7.43 20.92 12.43
N TRP A 119 6.96 19.67 12.43
CA TRP A 119 6.73 18.89 11.22
C TRP A 119 5.72 19.58 10.29
N GLU A 120 4.56 19.99 10.81
CA GLU A 120 3.50 20.66 10.02
C GLU A 120 4.01 21.94 9.35
N THR A 121 4.80 22.75 10.07
CA THR A 121 5.39 23.98 9.50
C THR A 121 6.37 23.64 8.38
N GLY A 122 7.30 22.70 8.62
CA GLY A 122 8.29 22.29 7.62
C GLY A 122 7.69 21.60 6.39
N HIS A 123 6.62 20.81 6.59
CA HIS A 123 5.92 20.11 5.53
C HIS A 123 5.10 21.06 4.64
N ASN A 124 4.48 22.08 5.23
CA ASN A 124 3.72 23.10 4.50
C ASN A 124 4.61 24.12 3.76
N ASP A 125 5.81 24.40 4.27
CA ASP A 125 6.77 25.31 3.62
C ASP A 125 7.52 24.66 2.44
N GLY A 126 7.55 23.33 2.37
CA GLY A 126 8.28 22.54 1.38
C GLY A 126 7.46 22.03 0.19
N ASN A 127 6.15 22.28 0.17
CA ASN A 127 5.18 21.83 -0.86
C ASN A 127 4.57 23.03 -1.58
#